data_AF-A0A7S1CWP0-F1
#
_entry.id   AF-A0A7S1CWP0-F1
#
_cell.length_a   1.000
_cell.length_b   1.000
_cell.length_c   1.000
_cell.angle_alpha   90.00
_cell.angle_beta   90.00
_cell.angle_gamma   90.00
#
_symmetry.space_group_name_H-M   'P 1'
#
loop_
_entity.id
_entity.type
_entity.pdbx_description
1 polymer ?
#
loop_
_entity_poly.entity_id
_entity_poly.type
_entity_poly.pdbx_seq_one_letter_code
_entity_poly.pdbx_strand_id
1 'polypeptide(L)'
;GEAVQQAAYGADQQLGKPHFCPMESIGELNAPTLGNFLQTNFWSNPEQVVIAGAGVGHDELVDMAQHHYGALQQQQTSAVTLPSSYRGGDCKMQLAQPSLDGLTRVAVAVELGGWHSDDLVPTCVLQTLLGGGSSFSAGGP
;
A
#
# COMPACT_ATOMS: atom_id res chain seq x y z
N GLY A 1 -5.88 4.66 -8.64
CA GLY A 1 -5.27 4.99 -7.33
C GLY A 1 -3.95 5.69 -7.51
N GLU A 2 -2.98 5.03 -8.16
CA GLU A 2 -1.61 5.55 -8.32
C GLU A 2 -1.54 6.96 -8.91
N ALA A 3 -2.31 7.25 -9.97
CA ALA A 3 -2.33 8.60 -10.55
C ALA A 3 -2.71 9.70 -9.53
N VAL A 4 -3.59 9.38 -8.58
CA VAL A 4 -3.97 10.30 -7.49
C VAL A 4 -2.82 10.47 -6.49
N GLN A 5 -2.17 9.38 -6.10
CA GLN A 5 -1.02 9.42 -5.18
C GLN A 5 0.19 10.15 -5.80
N GLN A 6 0.50 9.85 -7.06
CA GLN A 6 1.56 10.51 -7.79
C GLN A 6 1.26 12.00 -8.00
N ALA A 7 0.02 12.37 -8.31
CA ALA A 7 -0.38 13.78 -8.39
C ALA A 7 -0.27 14.49 -7.04
N ALA A 8 -0.67 13.84 -5.95
CA ALA A 8 -0.72 14.44 -4.62
C ALA A 8 0.66 14.58 -3.95
N TYR A 9 1.54 13.59 -4.11
CA TYR A 9 2.83 13.50 -3.42
C TYR A 9 4.05 13.61 -4.34
N GLY A 10 3.90 13.44 -5.65
CA GLY A 10 5.02 13.42 -6.60
C GLY A 10 5.82 12.12 -6.56
N ALA A 11 6.41 11.75 -7.71
CA ALA A 11 7.20 10.52 -7.84
C ALA A 11 8.54 10.56 -7.07
N ASP A 12 8.92 11.73 -6.55
CA ASP A 12 10.10 11.94 -5.70
C ASP A 12 9.88 11.50 -4.24
N GLN A 13 8.61 11.35 -3.80
CA GLN A 13 8.27 10.96 -2.42
C GLN A 13 7.77 9.52 -2.33
N GLN A 14 7.91 8.90 -1.16
CA GLN A 14 7.64 7.47 -0.94
C GLN A 14 6.20 7.08 -1.31
N LEU A 15 5.20 7.89 -0.93
CA LEU A 15 3.80 7.61 -1.26
C LEU A 15 3.43 7.86 -2.72
N GLY A 16 4.21 8.66 -3.46
CA GLY A 16 3.94 8.94 -4.87
C GLY A 16 4.72 8.05 -5.84
N LYS A 17 5.59 7.16 -5.33
CA LYS A 17 6.25 6.14 -6.15
C LYS A 17 5.22 5.12 -6.66
N PRO A 18 5.39 4.62 -7.90
CA PRO A 18 4.46 3.66 -8.46
C PRO A 18 4.49 2.34 -7.67
N HIS A 19 3.33 1.75 -7.49
CA HIS A 19 3.18 0.42 -6.92
C HIS A 19 3.55 -0.66 -7.94
N PHE A 20 3.23 -0.44 -9.22
CA PHE A 20 3.68 -1.32 -10.30
C PHE A 20 5.09 -0.95 -10.78
N CYS A 21 5.88 -1.96 -11.13
CA CYS A 21 7.20 -1.76 -11.71
C CYS A 21 7.04 -1.01 -13.04
N PRO A 22 7.66 0.19 -13.18
CA PRO A 22 7.56 0.94 -14.41
C PRO A 22 8.40 0.27 -15.51
N MET A 23 8.06 0.54 -16.77
CA MET A 23 8.66 -0.15 -17.92
C MET A 23 10.18 0.05 -18.00
N GLU A 24 10.68 1.19 -17.54
CA GLU A 24 12.10 1.50 -17.46
C GLU A 24 12.85 0.62 -16.45
N SER A 25 12.21 0.17 -15.38
CA SER A 25 12.83 -0.63 -14.31
C SER A 25 12.59 -2.13 -14.45
N ILE A 26 11.75 -2.56 -15.40
CA ILE A 26 11.39 -3.99 -15.56
C ILE A 26 12.62 -4.87 -15.86
N GLY A 27 13.62 -4.32 -16.58
CA GLY A 27 14.86 -5.03 -16.90
C GLY A 27 15.78 -5.22 -15.69
N GLU A 28 15.61 -4.42 -14.64
CA GLU A 28 16.40 -4.51 -13.40
C GLU A 28 15.83 -5.55 -12.42
N LEU A 29 14.59 -6.00 -12.67
CA LEU A 29 13.94 -7.04 -11.87
C LEU A 29 14.50 -8.41 -12.23
N ASN A 30 15.51 -8.84 -11.47
CA ASN A 30 16.17 -10.13 -11.65
C ASN A 30 16.31 -10.88 -10.32
N ALA A 31 16.71 -12.15 -10.39
CA ALA A 31 16.82 -13.03 -9.22
C ALA A 31 17.78 -12.48 -8.13
N PRO A 32 18.97 -11.94 -8.46
CA PRO A 32 19.82 -11.25 -7.48
C PRO A 32 19.11 -10.08 -6.77
N THR A 33 18.43 -9.20 -7.51
CA THR A 33 17.70 -8.06 -6.94
C THR A 33 16.63 -8.52 -5.96
N LEU A 34 15.86 -9.55 -6.34
CA LEU A 34 14.81 -10.11 -5.47
C LEU A 34 15.39 -10.81 -4.23
N GLY A 35 16.47 -11.57 -4.39
CA GLY A 35 17.17 -12.22 -3.28
C GLY A 35 17.67 -11.21 -2.25
N ASN A 36 18.28 -10.11 -2.72
CA ASN A 36 18.73 -9.02 -1.86
C ASN A 36 17.55 -8.33 -1.15
N PHE A 37 16.44 -8.12 -1.85
CA PHE A 37 15.24 -7.54 -1.25
C PHE A 37 14.67 -8.43 -0.13
N LEU A 38 14.54 -9.73 -0.37
CA LEU A 38 14.05 -10.69 0.62
C LEU A 38 14.98 -10.77 1.84
N GLN A 39 16.28 -10.89 1.59
CA GLN A 39 17.29 -10.90 2.64
C GLN A 39 17.19 -9.66 3.53
N THR A 40 17.16 -8.48 2.90
CA THR A 40 17.18 -7.21 3.63
C THR A 40 15.88 -6.92 4.38
N ASN A 41 14.72 -7.19 3.78
CA ASN A 41 13.44 -6.76 4.34
C ASN A 41 12.73 -7.81 5.21
N PHE A 42 13.06 -9.10 5.05
CA PHE A 42 12.42 -10.18 5.81
C PHE A 42 13.42 -10.93 6.69
N TRP A 43 14.48 -11.51 6.11
CA TRP A 43 15.36 -12.41 6.85
C TRP A 43 16.29 -11.70 7.84
N SER A 44 16.77 -10.52 7.46
CA SER A 44 17.64 -9.68 8.28
C SER A 44 16.89 -8.63 9.11
N ASN A 45 15.56 -8.59 9.02
CA ASN A 45 14.71 -7.60 9.71
C ASN A 45 13.46 -8.24 10.36
N PRO A 46 13.62 -9.27 11.20
CA PRO A 46 12.49 -9.94 11.85
C PRO A 46 11.61 -9.01 12.70
N GLU A 47 12.13 -7.88 13.21
CA GLU A 47 11.32 -6.92 13.99
C GLU A 47 10.19 -6.26 13.19
N GLN A 48 10.27 -6.23 11.86
CA GLN A 48 9.22 -5.72 10.97
C GLN A 48 8.28 -6.81 10.46
N VAL A 49 8.43 -8.05 10.93
CA VAL A 49 7.60 -9.19 10.53
C VAL A 49 6.66 -9.57 11.67
N VAL A 50 5.36 -9.64 11.36
CA VAL A 50 4.32 -10.07 12.30
C VAL A 50 3.69 -11.36 11.80
N ILE A 51 3.64 -12.38 12.65
CA ILE A 51 2.94 -13.63 12.38
C ILE A 51 1.57 -13.56 13.05
N ALA A 52 0.50 -13.66 12.26
CA ALA A 52 -0.87 -13.65 12.73
C ALA A 52 -1.54 -15.01 12.46
N GLY A 53 -2.26 -15.54 13.44
CA GLY A 53 -3.05 -16.77 13.31
C GLY A 53 -4.50 -16.53 13.76
N ALA A 54 -5.44 -17.19 13.09
CA ALA A 54 -6.86 -17.16 13.44
C ALA A 54 -7.38 -18.60 13.57
N GLY A 55 -8.07 -18.89 14.68
CA GLY A 55 -8.60 -20.24 14.95
C GLY A 55 -7.55 -21.27 15.40
N VAL A 56 -6.36 -20.83 15.83
CA VAL A 56 -5.27 -21.67 16.34
C VAL A 56 -4.98 -21.34 17.81
N GLY A 57 -4.50 -22.32 18.57
CA GLY A 57 -4.06 -22.08 19.96
C GLY A 57 -2.86 -21.12 19.99
N HIS A 58 -2.83 -20.21 20.95
CA HIS A 58 -1.74 -19.24 21.06
C HIS A 58 -0.39 -19.92 21.27
N ASP A 59 -0.30 -20.86 22.21
CA ASP A 59 0.96 -21.55 22.52
C ASP A 59 1.47 -22.36 21.32
N GLU A 60 0.57 -23.03 20.59
CA GLU A 60 0.90 -23.76 19.36
C GLU A 60 1.43 -22.81 18.27
N LEU A 61 0.79 -21.64 18.10
CA LEU A 61 1.25 -20.63 17.16
C LEU A 61 2.64 -20.09 17.53
N VAL A 62 2.88 -19.84 18.82
CA VAL A 62 4.17 -19.37 19.33
C VAL A 62 5.24 -20.44 19.13
N ASP A 63 4.95 -21.69 19.44
CA ASP A 63 5.89 -22.81 19.26
C ASP A 63 6.28 -22.98 17.80
N MET A 64 5.31 -22.95 16.87
CA MET A 64 5.58 -23.00 15.44
C MET A 64 6.38 -21.80 14.95
N ALA A 65 6.02 -20.58 15.39
CA ALA A 65 6.73 -19.36 15.03
C ALA A 65 8.19 -19.40 15.52
N GLN A 66 8.40 -19.83 16.77
CA GLN A 66 9.73 -19.99 17.35
C GLN A 66 10.54 -21.08 16.62
N HIS A 67 9.91 -22.20 16.28
CA HIS A 67 10.56 -23.29 15.56
C HIS A 67 11.06 -22.88 14.18
N HIS A 68 10.24 -22.14 13.42
CA HIS A 68 10.56 -21.77 12.03
C HIS A 68 11.36 -20.47 11.91
N TYR A 69 11.15 -19.50 12.81
CA TYR A 69 11.68 -18.14 12.67
C TYR A 69 12.47 -17.65 13.88
N GLY A 70 12.53 -18.42 14.97
CA GLY A 70 13.23 -18.01 16.20
C GLY A 70 14.76 -17.88 16.05
N ALA A 71 15.34 -18.40 14.97
CA ALA A 71 16.76 -18.25 14.65
C ALA A 71 17.09 -16.98 13.85
N LEU A 72 16.09 -16.23 13.38
CA LEU A 72 16.32 -14.98 12.65
C LEU A 72 16.93 -13.92 13.57
N GLN A 73 17.90 -13.18 13.04
CA GLN A 73 18.61 -12.14 13.79
C GLN A 73 18.32 -10.78 13.18
N GLN A 74 17.98 -9.82 14.05
CA GLN A 74 17.90 -8.42 13.65
C GLN A 74 19.29 -7.93 13.26
N GLN A 75 19.48 -7.61 11.99
CA GLN A 75 20.60 -6.78 11.57
C GLN A 75 20.13 -5.32 11.58
N GLN A 76 21.01 -4.37 11.89
CA GLN A 76 20.70 -2.94 11.84
C GLN A 76 20.33 -2.53 10.41
N THR A 77 19.08 -2.76 10.05
CA THR A 77 18.41 -2.20 8.91
C THR A 77 17.73 -0.96 9.44
N SER A 78 18.41 0.18 9.31
CA SER A 78 17.82 1.49 9.56
C SER A 78 16.80 1.78 8.46
N ALA A 79 15.70 1.01 8.41
CA ALA A 79 14.55 1.32 7.59
C ALA A 79 13.87 2.54 8.21
N VAL A 80 14.49 3.71 8.01
CA VAL A 80 13.90 4.99 8.40
C VAL A 80 12.71 5.20 7.50
N THR A 81 11.51 5.21 8.08
CA THR A 81 10.31 5.63 7.36
C THR A 81 10.50 7.10 6.98
N LEU A 82 10.69 7.34 5.69
CA LEU A 82 10.79 8.70 5.16
C LEU A 82 9.38 9.27 5.00
N PRO A 83 9.08 10.44 5.61
CA PRO A 83 7.75 11.03 5.53
C PRO A 83 7.47 11.52 4.11
N SER A 84 6.21 11.44 3.68
CA SER A 84 5.72 12.08 2.46
C SER A 84 4.81 13.24 2.84
N SER A 85 5.02 14.40 2.23
CA SER A 85 4.23 15.62 2.44
C SER A 85 3.30 15.85 1.26
N TYR A 86 2.02 16.06 1.53
CA TYR A 86 1.05 16.39 0.48
C TYR A 86 1.35 17.74 -0.15
N ARG A 87 1.31 17.77 -1.48
CA ARG A 87 1.51 18.98 -2.30
C ARG A 87 0.26 19.35 -3.09
N GLY A 88 -0.70 18.42 -3.20
CA GLY A 88 -1.80 18.50 -4.16
C GLY A 88 -1.30 18.43 -5.60
N GLY A 89 -2.24 18.38 -6.54
CA GLY A 89 -1.93 18.36 -7.97
C GLY A 89 -3.08 17.81 -8.80
N ASP A 90 -2.95 17.91 -10.12
CA ASP A 90 -3.83 17.26 -11.08
C ASP A 90 -3.03 16.34 -12.01
N CYS A 91 -3.66 15.25 -12.43
CA CYS A 91 -3.11 14.34 -13.43
C CYS A 91 -4.19 14.04 -14.45
N LYS A 92 -3.84 14.20 -15.74
CA LYS A 92 -4.72 13.88 -16.86
C LYS A 92 -4.05 12.79 -17.68
N MET A 93 -4.68 11.63 -17.71
CA MET A 93 -4.19 10.49 -18.48
C MET A 93 -5.08 10.31 -19.71
N GLN A 94 -4.52 10.61 -20.88
CA GLN A 94 -5.18 10.33 -22.14
C GLN A 94 -4.96 8.85 -22.48
N LEU A 95 -6.04 8.08 -22.57
CA LEU A 95 -5.96 6.70 -23.04
C LEU A 95 -5.67 6.70 -24.54
N ALA A 96 -4.72 5.86 -24.97
CA ALA A 96 -4.36 5.71 -26.38
C ALA A 96 -5.52 5.18 -27.24
N GLN A 97 -6.46 4.47 -26.61
CA GLN A 97 -7.72 4.04 -27.20
C GLN A 97 -8.86 4.45 -26.26
N PRO A 98 -10.04 4.87 -26.78
CA PRO A 98 -11.18 5.15 -25.93
C PRO A 98 -11.52 3.92 -25.08
N SER A 99 -11.92 4.15 -23.83
CA SER A 99 -12.38 3.04 -22.99
C SER A 99 -13.53 2.31 -23.69
N LEU A 100 -13.63 1.00 -23.47
CA LEU A 100 -14.66 0.14 -24.08
C LEU A 100 -16.09 0.65 -23.84
N ASP A 101 -16.32 1.37 -22.75
CA ASP A 101 -17.59 1.98 -22.36
C ASP A 101 -17.75 3.44 -22.83
N GLY A 102 -16.72 4.04 -23.41
CA GLY A 102 -16.70 5.46 -23.81
C GLY A 102 -16.75 6.46 -22.66
N LEU A 103 -16.59 6.02 -21.40
CA LEU A 103 -16.73 6.86 -20.21
C LEU A 103 -15.41 7.48 -19.75
N THR A 104 -15.45 8.76 -19.41
CA THR A 104 -14.36 9.45 -18.69
C THR A 104 -14.48 9.19 -17.19
N ARG A 105 -13.38 8.75 -16.56
CA ARG A 105 -13.31 8.53 -15.11
C ARG A 105 -12.53 9.65 -14.46
N VAL A 106 -13.12 10.27 -13.44
CA VAL A 106 -12.51 11.34 -12.65
C VAL A 106 -12.44 10.88 -11.20
N ALA A 107 -11.29 11.10 -10.57
CA ALA A 107 -11.09 10.84 -9.15
C ALA A 107 -10.55 12.11 -8.49
N VAL A 108 -11.15 12.50 -7.38
CA VAL A 108 -10.71 13.61 -6.53
C VAL A 108 -10.45 13.03 -5.15
N ALA A 109 -9.32 13.38 -4.56
CA ALA A 109 -8.97 12.98 -3.21
C ALA A 109 -8.42 14.19 -2.45
N VAL A 110 -8.53 14.12 -1.13
CA VAL A 110 -7.98 15.10 -0.19
C VAL A 110 -7.09 14.38 0.80
N GLU A 111 -6.08 15.08 1.32
CA GLU A 111 -5.24 14.54 2.40
C GLU A 111 -6.05 14.41 3.69
N LEU A 112 -5.77 13.34 4.42
CA LEU A 112 -6.34 13.03 5.72
C LEU A 112 -5.18 12.74 6.68
N GLY A 113 -5.49 12.70 7.98
CA GLY A 113 -4.53 12.24 8.99
C GLY A 113 -4.13 10.78 8.80
N GLY A 114 -3.04 10.37 9.46
CA GLY A 114 -2.57 8.99 9.43
C GLY A 114 -3.38 8.04 10.32
N TRP A 115 -2.91 6.79 10.43
CA TRP A 115 -3.53 5.73 11.25
C TRP A 115 -3.74 6.07 12.74
N HIS A 116 -3.00 7.05 13.26
CA HIS A 116 -3.06 7.50 14.65
C HIS A 116 -3.72 8.88 14.80
N SER A 117 -4.38 9.38 13.76
CA SER A 117 -5.09 10.66 13.81
C SER A 117 -6.44 10.51 14.51
N ASP A 118 -6.79 11.50 15.33
CA ASP A 118 -8.12 11.62 15.95
C ASP A 118 -9.24 11.72 14.88
N ASP A 119 -8.90 12.16 13.67
CA ASP A 119 -9.83 12.30 12.54
C ASP A 119 -10.09 10.98 11.80
N LEU A 120 -9.36 9.89 12.10
CA LEU A 120 -9.51 8.61 11.41
C LEU A 120 -10.95 8.06 11.52
N VAL A 121 -11.48 7.98 12.74
CA VAL A 121 -12.84 7.46 12.99
C VAL A 121 -13.91 8.37 12.38
N PRO A 122 -13.89 9.71 12.58
CA PRO A 122 -14.80 10.63 11.88
C PRO A 122 -14.76 10.48 10.36
N THR A 123 -13.58 10.26 9.78
CA THR A 123 -13.39 10.09 8.34
C THR A 123 -14.01 8.79 7.84
N CYS A 124 -13.87 7.68 8.58
CA CYS A 124 -14.52 6.42 8.24
C CYS A 124 -16.06 6.55 8.27
N VAL A 125 -16.59 7.29 9.26
CA VAL A 125 -18.04 7.59 9.31
C VAL A 125 -18.44 8.44 8.10
N LEU A 126 -17.68 9.47 7.76
CA LEU A 126 -17.93 10.29 6.58
C LEU A 126 -17.90 9.46 5.29
N GLN A 127 -16.92 8.56 5.11
CA GLN A 127 -16.83 7.67 3.96
C GLN A 127 -18.03 6.72 3.89
N THR A 128 -18.51 6.22 5.03
CA THR A 128 -19.74 5.41 5.10
C THR A 128 -20.99 6.22 4.73
N LEU A 129 -21.08 7.47 5.19
CA LEU A 129 -22.20 8.38 4.90
C LEU A 129 -22.23 8.86 3.44
N LEU A 130 -21.07 9.18 2.87
CA LEU A 130 -20.94 9.47 1.44
C LEU A 130 -21.27 8.23 0.60
N GLY A 131 -21.02 7.05 1.15
CA GLY A 131 -21.36 5.77 0.57
C GLY A 131 -20.66 5.56 -0.77
N GLY A 132 -21.36 4.86 -1.64
CA GLY A 132 -20.93 4.61 -3.01
C GLY A 132 -22.07 3.98 -3.78
N GLY A 133 -21.88 3.81 -5.09
CA GLY A 133 -22.88 3.17 -5.93
C GLY A 133 -22.37 2.97 -7.35
N SER A 134 -22.94 1.97 -8.01
CA SER A 134 -22.90 1.84 -9.46
C SER A 134 -24.30 2.10 -10.01
N SER A 135 -24.40 2.50 -11.28
CA SER A 135 -25.70 2.74 -11.94
C SER A 135 -26.63 1.51 -11.99
N PHE A 136 -26.16 0.33 -11.58
CA PHE A 136 -26.93 -0.91 -11.50
C PHE A 136 -26.92 -1.53 -10.10
N SER A 137 -26.70 -0.73 -9.06
CA SER A 137 -26.91 -1.20 -7.68
C SER A 137 -28.41 -1.32 -7.42
N ALA A 138 -28.97 -2.48 -7.78
CA ALA A 138 -30.29 -2.91 -7.35
C ALA A 138 -30.20 -3.29 -5.86
N GLY A 139 -29.99 -2.28 -5.02
CA GLY A 139 -29.90 -2.42 -3.57
C GLY A 139 -31.22 -2.95 -3.01
N GLY A 140 -31.25 -4.23 -2.67
CA GLY A 140 -32.16 -4.75 -1.66
C GLY A 140 -31.50 -4.65 -0.28
N PRO A 141 -32.27 -4.44 0.80
CA PRO A 141 -31.77 -4.61 2.16
C PRO A 141 -31.33 -6.05 2.44
#